data_AF-A0A1X0RK95-F1
#
_entry.id   AF-A0A1X0RK95-F1
#
_cell.length_a   1.000
_cell.length_b   1.000
_cell.length_c   1.000
_cell.angle_alpha   90.00
_cell.angle_beta   90.00
_cell.angle_gamma   90.00
#
_symmetry.space_group_name_H-M   'P 1'
#
loop_
_entity.id
_entity.type
_entity.pdbx_description
1 polymer ?
#
loop_
_entity_poly.entity_id
_entity_poly.type
_entity_poly.pdbx_seq_one_letter_code
_entity_poly.pdbx_strand_id
1 'polypeptide(L)'
;IQDRDSKLLSLCRAKISIDPVLWLPMTYQERSHCIRWRLGWLPVGKPQPCPNQVFSILTHSHATERLHMHHRLCLTLSIMNPLSFLLNRLPTSQF
;
A
#
# COMPACT_ATOMS: atom_id res chain seq x y z
N ILE A 1 -23.79 18.73 -0.04
CA ILE A 1 -22.59 19.46 -0.49
C ILE A 1 -21.63 18.41 -1.03
N GLN A 2 -21.64 18.25 -2.36
CA GLN A 2 -20.91 17.20 -3.05
C GLN A 2 -19.51 17.74 -3.36
N ASP A 3 -18.57 17.27 -2.56
CA ASP A 3 -17.19 17.70 -2.46
C ASP A 3 -16.48 17.61 -3.84
N ARG A 4 -16.07 18.76 -4.40
CA ARG A 4 -15.40 18.83 -5.71
C ARG A 4 -14.05 18.11 -5.71
N ASP A 5 -13.42 17.96 -4.55
CA ASP A 5 -12.10 17.35 -4.39
C ASP A 5 -12.17 15.82 -4.52
N SER A 6 -13.29 15.22 -4.13
CA SER A 6 -13.57 13.80 -4.34
C SER A 6 -13.62 13.40 -5.82
N LYS A 7 -13.99 14.33 -6.71
CA LYS A 7 -14.06 14.09 -8.17
C LYS A 7 -12.68 14.12 -8.83
N LEU A 8 -11.81 15.05 -8.40
CA LEU A 8 -10.41 15.14 -8.84
C LEU A 8 -9.59 13.92 -8.40
N LEU A 9 -9.77 13.46 -7.15
CA LEU A 9 -9.11 12.25 -6.66
C LEU A 9 -9.57 10.98 -7.38
N SER A 10 -10.82 10.95 -7.87
CA SER A 10 -11.32 9.82 -8.66
C SER A 10 -10.67 9.73 -10.05
N LEU A 11 -10.33 10.87 -10.65
CA LEU A 11 -9.60 10.93 -11.92
C LEU A 11 -8.12 10.55 -11.77
N CYS A 12 -7.55 10.71 -10.57
CA CYS A 12 -6.24 10.14 -10.22
C CYS A 12 -6.28 8.63 -9.96
N ARG A 13 -7.46 8.01 -9.78
CA ARG A 13 -7.63 6.55 -9.75
C ARG A 13 -7.83 6.02 -11.17
N ALA A 14 -6.76 6.05 -11.94
CA ALA A 14 -6.72 5.39 -13.23
C ALA A 14 -6.54 3.88 -13.04
N LYS A 15 -7.32 3.08 -13.79
CA LYS A 15 -6.89 1.86 -14.51
C LYS A 15 -5.70 1.17 -13.85
N ILE A 16 -5.87 0.02 -13.17
CA ILE A 16 -4.82 -0.82 -12.51
C ILE A 16 -3.42 -0.34 -12.91
N SER A 17 -2.93 0.68 -12.21
CA SER A 17 -1.72 1.40 -12.55
C SER A 17 -0.85 1.37 -11.32
N ILE A 18 0.45 1.29 -11.56
CA ILE A 18 1.43 1.19 -10.50
C ILE A 18 1.41 2.55 -9.78
N ASP A 19 1.17 2.53 -8.47
CA ASP A 19 1.07 3.74 -7.65
C ASP A 19 2.30 4.64 -7.87
N PRO A 20 2.11 5.95 -8.19
CA PRO A 20 3.21 6.89 -8.40
C PRO A 20 4.25 6.91 -7.27
N VAL A 21 3.86 6.56 -6.04
CA VAL A 21 4.76 6.39 -4.88
C VAL A 21 5.91 5.41 -5.15
N LEU A 22 5.76 4.49 -6.11
CA LEU A 22 6.82 3.55 -6.47
C LEU A 22 7.89 4.16 -7.40
N TRP A 23 7.60 5.30 -8.03
CA TRP A 23 8.45 5.92 -9.05
C TRP A 23 9.00 7.29 -8.66
N LEU A 24 8.44 7.91 -7.61
CA LEU A 24 8.95 9.19 -7.10
C LEU A 24 10.36 9.01 -6.50
N PRO A 25 11.29 9.94 -6.78
CA PRO A 25 12.59 9.97 -6.14
C PRO A 25 12.42 10.31 -4.66
N MET A 26 12.74 9.34 -3.80
CA MET A 26 12.75 9.46 -2.34
C MET A 26 13.54 8.32 -1.72
N THR A 27 13.88 8.46 -0.44
CA THR A 27 14.55 7.40 0.31
C THR A 27 13.64 6.17 0.47
N TYR A 28 14.25 5.02 0.74
CA TYR A 28 13.50 3.81 1.09
C TYR A 28 12.53 4.06 2.26
N GLN A 29 12.99 4.78 3.29
CA GLN A 29 12.20 5.05 4.49
C GLN A 29 10.96 5.89 4.19
N GLU A 30 11.10 6.96 3.41
CA GLU A 30 9.98 7.79 2.97
C GLU A 30 8.97 6.99 2.14
N ARG A 31 9.45 6.19 1.19
CA ARG A 31 8.58 5.33 0.38
C ARG A 31 7.79 4.35 1.24
N SER A 32 8.47 3.69 2.17
CA SER A 32 7.86 2.74 3.11
C SER A 32 6.79 3.44 3.96
N HIS A 33 7.08 4.64 4.43
CA HIS A 33 6.16 5.46 5.22
C HIS A 33 4.93 5.89 4.40
N CYS A 34 5.11 6.39 3.18
CA CYS A 34 4.02 6.79 2.30
C CYS A 34 3.09 5.62 1.95
N ILE A 35 3.64 4.44 1.65
CA ILE A 35 2.85 3.25 1.32
C ILE A 35 2.04 2.79 2.54
N ARG A 36 2.67 2.70 3.72
CA ARG A 36 1.98 2.35 4.97
C ARG A 36 0.90 3.38 5.34
N TRP A 37 1.14 4.65 5.07
CA TRP A 37 0.16 5.71 5.29
C TRP A 37 -1.05 5.55 4.38
N ARG A 38 -0.83 5.27 3.08
CA ARG A 38 -1.91 5.02 2.10
C ARG A 38 -2.74 3.78 2.44
N LEU A 39 -2.10 2.74 2.98
CA LEU A 39 -2.77 1.54 3.49
C LEU A 39 -3.54 1.76 4.80
N GLY A 40 -3.39 2.93 5.44
CA GLY A 40 -4.06 3.24 6.72
C GLY A 40 -3.41 2.57 7.92
N TRP A 41 -2.12 2.24 7.86
CA TRP A 41 -1.40 1.52 8.93
C TRP A 41 -0.66 2.42 9.93
N LEU A 42 -0.74 3.76 9.75
CA LEU A 42 -0.05 4.75 10.58
C LEU A 42 -1.06 5.64 11.31
N PRO A 43 -0.69 6.26 12.45
CA PRO A 43 -1.61 6.99 13.34
C PRO A 43 -2.27 8.26 12.75
N VAL A 44 -2.05 8.57 11.48
CA VAL A 44 -2.70 9.68 10.73
C VAL A 44 -3.32 9.18 9.42
N GLY A 45 -3.15 7.90 9.08
CA GLY A 45 -3.74 7.30 7.89
C GLY A 45 -5.20 6.95 8.15
N LYS A 46 -6.08 7.21 7.17
CA LYS A 46 -7.46 6.73 7.22
C LYS A 46 -7.46 5.20 7.10
N PRO A 47 -8.10 4.44 8.02
CA PRO A 47 -8.22 3.00 7.88
C PRO A 47 -8.81 2.62 6.52
N GLN A 48 -8.12 1.77 5.77
CA GLN A 48 -8.59 1.30 4.48
C GLN A 48 -9.48 0.06 4.68
N PRO A 49 -10.63 -0.03 3.99
CA PRO A 49 -11.41 -1.27 4.00
C PRO A 49 -10.65 -2.38 3.26
N CYS A 50 -10.79 -3.61 3.75
CA CYS A 50 -10.27 -4.78 3.06
C CYS A 50 -11.03 -4.99 1.73
N PRO A 51 -10.35 -5.18 0.60
CA PRO A 51 -10.99 -5.44 -0.69
C PRO A 51 -11.83 -6.72 -0.70
N ASN A 52 -11.43 -7.72 0.08
CA ASN A 52 -11.99 -9.07 0.05
C ASN A 52 -13.07 -9.31 1.12
N GLN A 53 -13.36 -8.33 1.99
CA GLN A 53 -14.32 -8.53 3.07
C GLN A 53 -14.98 -7.22 3.52
N VAL A 54 -16.32 -7.21 3.46
CA VAL A 54 -17.15 -6.11 3.94
C VAL A 54 -16.97 -5.95 5.46
N PHE A 55 -16.77 -4.71 5.92
CA PHE A 55 -16.62 -4.32 7.33
C PHE A 55 -15.29 -4.66 8.05
N SER A 56 -14.28 -5.16 7.34
CA SER A 56 -12.95 -5.35 7.94
C SER A 56 -11.97 -4.26 7.51
N ILE A 57 -11.14 -3.79 8.45
CA ILE A 57 -10.03 -2.87 8.18
C ILE A 57 -8.85 -3.70 7.66
N LEU A 58 -8.17 -3.18 6.64
CA LEU A 58 -6.96 -3.76 6.10
C LEU A 58 -5.82 -3.59 7.12
N THR A 59 -5.61 -4.59 7.98
CA THR A 59 -4.45 -4.67 8.86
C THR A 59 -3.29 -5.39 8.18
N HIS A 60 -2.11 -5.35 8.80
CA HIS A 60 -0.93 -6.06 8.31
C HIS A 60 -1.13 -7.59 8.26
N SER A 61 -1.72 -8.18 9.31
CA SER A 61 -2.07 -9.61 9.35
C SER A 61 -3.14 -9.95 8.32
N HIS A 62 -4.19 -9.12 8.20
CA HIS A 62 -5.23 -9.29 7.20
C HIS A 62 -4.68 -9.31 5.78
N ALA A 63 -3.79 -8.38 5.46
CA ALA A 63 -3.17 -8.33 4.15
C ALA A 63 -2.38 -9.62 3.88
N THR A 64 -1.59 -10.07 4.86
CA THR A 64 -0.77 -11.28 4.74
C THR A 64 -1.63 -12.54 4.52
N GLU A 65 -2.61 -12.76 5.37
CA GLU A 65 -3.43 -13.98 5.39
C GLU A 65 -4.55 -13.98 4.34
N ARG A 66 -5.33 -12.89 4.25
CA ARG A 66 -6.54 -12.84 3.40
C ARG A 66 -6.28 -12.40 1.97
N LEU A 67 -5.20 -11.65 1.73
CA LEU A 67 -4.80 -11.25 0.36
C LEU A 67 -3.70 -12.15 -0.20
N HIS A 68 -3.31 -13.21 0.53
CA HIS A 68 -2.27 -14.17 0.17
C HIS A 68 -0.99 -13.47 -0.32
N MET A 69 -0.51 -12.49 0.43
CA MET A 69 0.59 -11.62 -0.03
C MET A 69 1.87 -12.38 -0.37
N HIS A 70 2.22 -13.42 0.39
CA HIS A 70 3.38 -14.25 0.07
C HIS A 70 3.30 -14.85 -1.33
N HIS A 71 2.15 -15.40 -1.69
CA HIS A 71 1.93 -15.98 -3.01
C HIS A 71 1.97 -14.89 -4.10
N ARG A 72 1.29 -13.76 -3.87
CA ARG A 72 1.24 -12.65 -4.84
C ARG A 72 2.58 -11.96 -5.07
N LEU A 73 3.46 -11.96 -4.06
CA LEU A 73 4.79 -11.35 -4.11
C LEU A 73 5.90 -12.38 -4.36
N CYS A 74 5.56 -13.65 -4.56
CA CYS A 74 6.52 -14.75 -4.72
C CYS A 74 7.56 -14.82 -3.59
N LEU A 75 7.11 -14.65 -2.34
CA LEU A 75 7.94 -14.67 -1.12
C LEU A 75 7.69 -15.93 -0.29
N THR A 76 8.70 -16.37 0.47
CA THR A 76 8.58 -17.52 1.39
C THR A 76 7.70 -17.18 2.60
N LEU A 77 6.89 -18.14 3.05
CA LEU A 77 6.01 -17.99 4.23
C LEU A 77 6.79 -17.70 5.54
N SER A 78 8.10 -18.01 5.57
CA SER A 78 8.99 -17.67 6.69
C SER A 78 9.12 -16.16 6.93
N ILE A 79 8.85 -15.33 5.92
CA ILE A 79 8.93 -13.87 6.03
C ILE A 79 7.65 -13.38 6.70
N MET A 80 7.70 -13.05 7.99
CA MET A 80 6.53 -12.58 8.75
C MET A 80 5.87 -11.33 8.16
N ASN A 81 6.65 -10.46 7.52
CA ASN A 81 6.15 -9.22 6.96
C ASN A 81 6.56 -9.08 5.48
N PRO A 82 5.84 -9.75 4.57
CA PRO A 82 6.23 -9.81 3.15
C PRO A 82 6.27 -8.42 2.51
N LEU A 83 5.32 -7.54 2.87
CA LEU A 83 5.31 -6.17 2.36
C LEU A 83 6.52 -5.38 2.85
N SER A 84 6.79 -5.35 4.16
CA SER A 84 7.94 -4.61 4.68
C SER A 84 9.25 -5.14 4.14
N PHE A 85 9.39 -6.46 4.01
CA PHE A 85 10.57 -7.07 3.40
C PHE A 85 10.80 -6.58 1.97
N LEU A 86 9.75 -6.53 1.15
CA LEU A 86 9.84 -6.07 -0.23
C LEU A 86 10.11 -4.56 -0.30
N LEU A 87 9.41 -3.77 0.51
CA LEU A 87 9.60 -2.31 0.54
C LEU A 87 11.05 -1.94 0.87
N ASN A 88 11.68 -2.63 1.81
CA ASN A 88 13.10 -2.49 2.18
C ASN A 88 14.09 -2.78 1.04
N ARG A 89 13.66 -3.50 0.00
CA ARG A 89 14.51 -3.94 -1.11
C ARG A 89 14.23 -3.20 -2.41
N LEU A 90 13.26 -2.29 -2.44
CA LEU A 90 12.97 -1.52 -3.63
C LEU A 90 14.16 -0.61 -3.95
N PRO A 91 14.57 -0.50 -5.23
CA PRO A 91 15.64 0.40 -5.61
C PRO A 91 15.28 1.83 -5.19
N THR A 92 16.22 2.52 -4.55
CA THR A 92 16.18 3.98 -4.47
C THR A 92 16.49 4.47 -5.87
N SER A 93 15.60 5.25 -6.47
CA SER A 93 15.88 5.80 -7.78
C SER A 93 17.18 6.60 -7.70
N GLN A 94 18.24 6.09 -8.35
CA GLN A 94 19.40 6.88 -8.71
C GLN A 94 18.99 7.62 -9.98
N PHE A 95 18.42 8.81 -9.79
CA PHE A 95 18.51 9.85 -10.80
C PHE A 95 19.63 10.78 -10.37
#